data_AF-A0A564TVJ7-F1
#
_entry.id   AF-A0A564TVJ7-F1
#
_cell.length_a   1.000
_cell.length_b   1.000
_cell.length_c   1.000
_cell.angle_alpha   90.00
_cell.angle_beta   90.00
_cell.angle_gamma   90.00
#
_symmetry.space_group_name_H-M   'P 1'
#
loop_
_entity.id
_entity.type
_entity.pdbx_description
1 polymer ?
#
loop_
_entity_poly.entity_id
_entity_poly.type
_entity_poly.pdbx_seq_one_letter_code
_entity_poly.pdbx_strand_id
1 'polypeptide(L)'
;MRNSLVKYGFIKILELEFGIYLKEHETEKIELAETCIEVYDSVEDFYKATGWQRDNPEEANLEYLLKHRVLVEIQGKMWYFSRIRYQDGLKKLMKQDCT
;
A
#
# COMPACT_ATOMS: atom_id res chain seq x y z
N MET A 1 15.77 -7.67 -15.55
CA MET A 1 16.34 -6.72 -14.56
C MET A 1 15.25 -5.73 -14.21
N ARG A 2 14.74 -5.72 -12.97
CA ARG A 2 13.92 -4.59 -12.50
C ARG A 2 14.85 -3.38 -12.38
N ASN A 3 14.43 -2.24 -12.91
CA ASN A 3 15.22 -1.02 -12.92
C ASN A 3 15.47 -0.56 -11.47
N SER A 4 16.74 -0.40 -11.07
CA SER A 4 17.12 -0.06 -9.69
C SER A 4 16.56 1.29 -9.24
N LEU A 5 16.43 2.26 -10.15
CA LEU A 5 15.81 3.55 -9.87
C LEU A 5 14.31 3.40 -9.63
N VAL A 6 13.62 2.53 -10.37
CA VAL A 6 12.19 2.26 -10.17
C VAL A 6 11.96 1.61 -8.81
N LYS A 7 12.80 0.63 -8.45
CA LYS A 7 12.76 -0.01 -7.13
C LYS A 7 13.00 0.99 -6.00
N TYR A 8 14.03 1.82 -6.13
CA TYR A 8 14.35 2.86 -5.14
C TYR A 8 13.22 3.87 -5.01
N GLY A 9 12.67 4.35 -6.12
CA GLY A 9 11.53 5.27 -6.14
C GLY A 9 10.31 4.67 -5.45
N PHE A 10 10.00 3.39 -5.72
CA PHE A 10 8.92 2.70 -5.05
C PHE A 10 9.12 2.60 -3.54
N ILE A 11 10.32 2.22 -3.07
CA ILE A 11 10.65 2.19 -1.63
C ILE A 11 10.46 3.59 -1.01
N LYS A 12 10.86 4.66 -1.70
CA LYS A 12 10.70 6.03 -1.20
C LYS A 12 9.25 6.48 -1.13
N ILE A 13 8.41 6.07 -2.08
CA ILE A 13 6.96 6.31 -2.01
C ILE A 13 6.39 5.59 -0.78
N LEU A 14 6.71 4.31 -0.60
CA LEU A 14 6.25 3.55 0.57
C LEU A 14 6.66 4.19 1.90
N GLU A 15 7.89 4.68 1.99
CA GLU A 15 8.42 5.34 3.17
C GLU A 15 7.69 6.66 3.46
N LEU A 16 7.65 7.57 2.49
CA LEU A 16 7.17 8.94 2.69
C LEU A 16 5.65 8.99 2.83
N GLU A 17 4.95 8.29 1.93
CA GLU A 17 3.50 8.38 1.80
C GLU A 17 2.79 7.40 2.73
N PHE A 18 3.29 6.18 2.84
CA PHE A 18 2.64 5.12 3.60
C PHE A 18 3.35 4.79 4.93
N GLY A 19 4.51 5.38 5.23
CA GLY A 19 5.24 5.09 6.46
C GLY A 19 5.71 3.63 6.54
N ILE A 20 5.99 3.00 5.40
CA ILE A 20 6.47 1.62 5.29
C ILE A 20 7.94 1.65 4.95
N TYR A 21 8.76 1.18 5.89
CA TYR A 21 10.21 1.21 5.78
C TYR A 21 10.73 -0.13 5.28
N LEU A 22 11.39 -0.11 4.13
CA LEU A 22 12.00 -1.28 3.49
C LEU A 22 13.44 -0.97 3.09
N LYS A 23 14.35 -1.93 3.30
CA LYS A 23 15.72 -1.87 2.81
C LYS A 23 15.82 -2.45 1.42
N GLU A 24 16.73 -1.91 0.60
CA GLU A 24 16.86 -2.32 -0.80
C GLU A 24 17.13 -3.82 -1.01
N HIS A 25 17.78 -4.50 -0.07
CA HIS A 25 18.05 -5.94 -0.15
C HIS A 25 16.84 -6.82 0.25
N GLU A 26 15.79 -6.26 0.85
CA GLU A 26 14.58 -6.99 1.28
C GLU A 26 13.66 -7.27 0.08
N THR A 27 14.18 -7.96 -0.94
CA THR A 27 13.54 -8.10 -2.25
C THR A 27 12.16 -8.76 -2.17
N GLU A 28 11.99 -9.80 -1.36
CA GLU A 28 10.70 -10.48 -1.18
C GLU A 28 9.65 -9.59 -0.50
N LYS A 29 10.06 -8.78 0.46
CA LYS A 29 9.14 -7.82 1.11
C LYS A 29 8.74 -6.70 0.17
N ILE A 30 9.65 -6.27 -0.70
CA ILE A 30 9.37 -5.27 -1.73
C ILE A 30 8.39 -5.84 -2.76
N GLU A 31 8.61 -7.07 -3.24
CA GLU A 31 7.68 -7.78 -4.12
C GLU A 31 6.29 -7.92 -3.48
N LEU A 32 6.24 -8.32 -2.21
CA LEU A 32 4.98 -8.40 -1.48
C LEU A 32 4.30 -7.02 -1.40
N ALA A 33 5.05 -5.96 -1.11
CA ALA A 33 4.53 -4.60 -1.05
C ALA A 33 3.97 -4.13 -2.40
N GLU A 34 4.59 -4.49 -3.53
CA GLU A 34 4.08 -4.24 -4.89
C GLU A 34 2.67 -4.83 -5.07
N THR A 35 2.43 -6.06 -4.57
CA THR A 35 1.10 -6.71 -4.65
C THR A 35 0.02 -6.07 -3.75
N CYS A 36 0.44 -5.26 -2.78
CA CYS A 36 -0.45 -4.64 -1.79
C CYS A 36 -0.89 -3.23 -2.17
N ILE A 37 -0.37 -2.69 -3.28
CA ILE A 37 -0.80 -1.41 -3.84
C ILE A 37 -1.98 -1.62 -4.79
N GLU A 38 -2.97 -0.76 -4.65
CA GLU A 38 -4.05 -0.57 -5.62
C GLU A 38 -4.13 0.93 -5.96
N VAL A 39 -4.40 1.24 -7.23
CA VAL A 39 -4.47 2.62 -7.73
C VAL A 39 -5.85 2.84 -8.34
N TYR A 40 -6.50 3.92 -7.93
CA TYR A 40 -7.83 4.31 -8.37
C TYR A 40 -7.82 5.70 -8.99
N ASP A 41 -8.75 5.96 -9.91
CA ASP A 41 -8.85 7.26 -10.57
C ASP A 41 -9.46 8.32 -9.65
N SER A 42 -10.32 7.92 -8.71
CA SER A 42 -10.91 8.80 -7.70
C SER A 42 -11.19 8.07 -6.38
N VAL A 43 -11.62 8.82 -5.36
CA VAL A 43 -12.02 8.26 -4.07
C VAL A 43 -13.32 7.44 -4.19
N GLU A 44 -14.21 7.82 -5.11
CA GLU A 44 -15.44 7.11 -5.41
C GLU A 44 -15.16 5.72 -6.00
N ASP A 45 -14.16 5.61 -6.90
CA ASP A 45 -13.73 4.33 -7.45
C ASP A 45 -13.14 3.43 -6.36
N PHE A 46 -12.37 4.00 -5.43
CA PHE A 46 -11.89 3.29 -4.26
C PHE A 46 -13.06 2.73 -3.42
N TYR A 47 -14.07 3.55 -3.10
CA TYR A 47 -15.23 3.07 -2.32
C TYR A 47 -16.01 1.98 -3.04
N LYS A 48 -16.19 2.12 -4.36
CA LYS A 48 -16.91 1.14 -5.17
C LYS A 48 -16.17 -0.19 -5.25
N ALA A 49 -14.85 -0.16 -5.40
CA ALA A 49 -14.02 -1.36 -5.50
C ALA A 49 -13.89 -2.10 -4.16
N THR A 50 -13.71 -1.35 -3.08
CA THR A 50 -13.38 -1.91 -1.76
C THR A 50 -14.58 -2.11 -0.85
N GLY A 51 -15.67 -1.36 -1.07
CA GLY A 51 -16.78 -1.28 -0.12
C GLY A 51 -16.45 -0.49 1.15
N TRP A 52 -15.31 0.20 1.21
CA TRP A 52 -14.79 0.84 2.43
C TRP A 52 -15.82 1.74 3.12
N GLN A 53 -16.54 2.57 2.35
CA GLN A 53 -17.54 3.49 2.91
C GLN A 53 -18.69 2.78 3.62
N ARG A 54 -19.10 1.62 3.11
CA ARG A 54 -20.15 0.80 3.72
C ARG A 54 -19.65 0.14 5.00
N ASP A 55 -18.42 -0.35 4.97
CA ASP A 55 -17.87 -1.17 6.04
C ASP A 55 -17.27 -0.31 7.18
N ASN A 56 -16.83 0.92 6.88
CA ASN A 56 -16.21 1.86 7.82
C ASN A 56 -16.80 3.29 7.67
N PRO A 57 -18.10 3.50 7.93
CA PRO A 57 -18.77 4.77 7.65
C PRO A 57 -18.20 5.97 8.40
N GLU A 58 -17.71 5.78 9.62
CA GLU A 58 -17.06 6.84 10.43
C GLU A 58 -15.67 7.23 9.89
N GLU A 59 -15.03 6.30 9.16
CA GLU A 59 -13.69 6.43 8.57
C GLU A 59 -13.73 6.67 7.06
N ALA A 60 -14.90 7.04 6.53
CA ALA A 60 -15.13 7.12 5.11
C ALA A 60 -14.95 8.53 4.55
N ASN A 61 -14.76 9.58 5.36
CA ASN A 61 -14.54 10.91 4.81
C ASN A 61 -13.10 11.06 4.27
N LEU A 62 -12.94 11.86 3.21
CA LEU A 62 -11.65 12.03 2.54
C LEU A 62 -10.55 12.57 3.48
N GLU A 63 -10.89 13.50 4.37
CA GLU A 63 -9.93 14.06 5.32
C GLU A 63 -9.32 12.96 6.22
N TYR A 64 -10.15 12.04 6.71
CA TYR A 64 -9.71 10.90 7.49
C TYR A 64 -8.78 9.99 6.68
N LEU A 65 -9.19 9.61 5.47
CA LEU A 65 -8.42 8.72 4.61
C LEU A 65 -7.02 9.27 4.32
N LEU A 66 -6.92 10.58 4.03
CA LEU A 66 -5.66 11.26 3.76
C LEU A 66 -4.82 11.43 5.03
N LYS A 67 -5.43 11.91 6.13
CA LYS A 67 -4.75 12.15 7.42
C LYS A 67 -4.15 10.88 7.98
N HIS A 68 -4.86 9.77 7.87
CA HIS A 68 -4.42 8.46 8.35
C HIS A 68 -3.65 7.66 7.30
N ARG A 69 -3.37 8.24 6.13
CA ARG A 69 -2.62 7.62 5.02
C ARG A 69 -3.19 6.26 4.62
N VAL A 70 -4.52 6.16 4.67
CA VAL A 70 -5.27 5.04 4.09
C VAL A 70 -5.25 5.19 2.58
N LEU A 71 -5.55 6.40 2.09
CA LEU A 71 -5.33 6.83 0.71
C LEU A 71 -4.28 7.94 0.68
N VAL A 72 -3.53 7.97 -0.41
CA VAL A 72 -2.61 9.06 -0.74
C VAL A 72 -2.85 9.46 -2.19
N GLU A 73 -2.93 10.76 -2.45
CA GLU A 73 -3.00 11.27 -3.81
C GLU A 73 -1.57 11.41 -4.39
N ILE A 74 -1.29 10.67 -5.47
CA ILE A 74 -0.01 10.73 -6.18
C ILE A 74 -0.31 10.93 -7.67
N GLN A 75 0.18 12.05 -8.23
CA GLN A 75 -0.02 12.41 -9.63
C GLN A 75 -1.49 12.40 -10.07
N GLY A 76 -2.41 12.85 -9.19
CA GLY A 76 -3.85 12.90 -9.47
C GLY A 76 -4.55 11.54 -9.45
N LYS A 77 -3.91 10.51 -8.89
CA LYS A 77 -4.51 9.18 -8.65
C LYS A 77 -4.55 8.88 -7.16
N MET A 78 -5.56 8.12 -6.73
CA MET A 78 -5.70 7.68 -5.34
C MET A 78 -5.00 6.33 -5.16
N TRP A 79 -3.90 6.34 -4.41
CA TRP A 79 -3.13 5.15 -4.10
C TRP A 79 -3.54 4.60 -2.74
N TYR A 80 -3.87 3.32 -2.72
CA TYR A 80 -4.20 2.56 -1.52
C TYR A 80 -3.11 1.52 -1.26
N PHE A 81 -2.61 1.47 -0.03
CA PHE A 81 -1.75 0.38 0.42
C PHE A 81 -2.49 -0.51 1.42
N SER A 82 -2.74 -1.75 1.04
CA SER A 82 -3.41 -2.73 1.89
C SER A 82 -2.48 -3.26 2.99
N ARG A 83 -2.46 -2.58 4.14
CA ARG A 83 -1.65 -3.00 5.31
C ARG A 83 -1.99 -4.40 5.80
N ILE A 84 -3.26 -4.80 5.73
CA ILE A 84 -3.72 -6.12 6.14
C ILE A 84 -3.09 -7.20 5.24
N ARG A 85 -3.21 -7.06 3.92
CA ARG A 85 -2.60 -7.99 2.95
C ARG A 85 -1.08 -8.07 3.15
N TYR A 86 -0.44 -6.93 3.40
CA TYR A 86 0.99 -6.88 3.62
C TYR A 86 1.41 -7.61 4.91
N GLN A 87 0.74 -7.35 6.04
CA GLN A 87 1.03 -8.01 7.32
C GLN A 87 0.83 -9.53 7.24
N ASP A 88 -0.24 -9.98 6.58
CA ASP A 88 -0.50 -11.40 6.42
C ASP A 88 0.48 -12.07 5.45
N GLY A 89 0.92 -11.36 4.40
CA GLY A 89 2.01 -11.82 3.54
C GLY A 89 3.33 -11.96 4.29
N LEU A 90 3.68 -10.97 5.14
CA LEU A 90 4.90 -11.04 5.96
C LEU A 90 4.90 -12.25 6.89
N LYS A 91 3.76 -12.56 7.53
CA LYS A 91 3.62 -13.75 8.36
C LYS A 91 3.84 -15.05 7.57
N LYS A 92 3.45 -15.08 6.29
CA LYS A 92 3.65 -16.25 5.42
C LYS A 92 5.11 -16.40 5.01
N LEU A 93 5.78 -15.31 4.61
CA LEU A 93 7.21 -15.30 4.29
C LEU A 93 8.05 -15.82 5.48
N MET A 94 7.79 -15.30 6.68
CA MET A 94 8.49 -15.75 7.90
C MET A 94 8.29 -17.23 8.23
N LYS A 95 7.17 -17.84 7.82
CA LYS A 95 6.92 -19.28 8.03
C LYS A 95 7.66 -20.13 7.02
N GLN A 96 7.91 -19.62 5.82
CA GLN A 96 8.68 -20.30 4.78
C GLN A 96 10.17 -20.35 5.12
N ASP A 97 10.71 -19.30 5.74
CA ASP A 97 12.11 -19.26 6.19
C ASP A 97 12.44 -20.26 7.32
N CYS A 98 11.42 -20.78 8.02
CA CYS A 98 11.58 -21.73 9.12
C CYS A 98 11.38 -23.20 8.71
N THR A 99 11.25 -23.50 7.40
CA THR A 99 11.03 -24.86 6.87
C THR A 99 12.18 -25.28 5.97
#